data_AF-A0A0F8Z7G1-F1
#
_entry.id   AF-A0A0F8Z7G1-F1
#
_cell.length_a   1.000
_cell.length_b   1.000
_cell.length_c   1.000
_cell.angle_alpha   90.00
_cell.angle_beta   90.00
_cell.angle_gamma   90.00
#
_symmetry.space_group_name_H-M   'P 1'
#
loop_
_entity.id
_entity.type
_entity.pdbx_description
1 polymer ?
#
loop_
_entity_poly.entity_id
_entity_poly.type
_entity_poly.pdbx_seq_one_letter_code
_entity_poly.pdbx_strand_id
1 'polypeptide(L)'
;MAQATDPISQVFTRLGPKYETPRPIQSDLLRKLTEDRPKLAMVEAPTGIGKSAMAIAYGDLIESKITTVLTATISLQEQYARDFYDMVVFKGRNNYECENGLSAAEGICMSRPGYRCDSDYYVMRREVENARRVAANYAVHLNHLFYSRLDRKPDLLVCDEGHRLLDILTQFETVKLDAGLCRKLKMVAPTWISLEHGVAWAKKEKGWVQASMQDAIINGDKKAKLWAQLYRQITGIEGAGEDYITLKTGEVLEAAPLWPRKAAHALFRSAHNILIQSATLYGGHVLA
;
A
#
# COMPACT_ATOMS: atom_id res chain seq x y z
N MET A 1 -42.09 -6.26 25.99
CA MET A 1 -40.82 -5.50 25.91
C MET A 1 -39.99 -6.10 24.80
N ALA A 2 -39.89 -5.43 23.64
CA ALA A 2 -38.95 -5.87 22.61
C ALA A 2 -37.54 -5.72 23.18
N GLN A 3 -36.80 -6.82 23.33
CA GLN A 3 -35.38 -6.75 23.66
C GLN A 3 -34.71 -5.89 22.59
N ALA A 4 -34.11 -4.77 22.98
CA ALA A 4 -33.26 -4.00 22.07
C ALA A 4 -32.21 -4.97 21.53
N THR A 5 -32.27 -5.25 20.24
CA THR A 5 -31.35 -6.19 19.60
C THR A 5 -29.93 -5.62 19.74
N ASP A 6 -29.00 -6.42 20.25
CA ASP A 6 -27.60 -6.06 20.43
C ASP A 6 -27.05 -5.41 19.14
N PRO A 7 -26.51 -4.16 19.18
CA PRO A 7 -26.03 -3.46 18.00
C PRO A 7 -25.06 -4.27 17.15
N ILE A 8 -24.22 -5.10 17.79
CA ILE A 8 -23.28 -6.00 17.11
C ILE A 8 -24.04 -7.00 16.24
N SER A 9 -25.05 -7.66 16.78
CA SER A 9 -25.88 -8.61 16.03
C SER A 9 -26.59 -7.95 14.84
N GLN A 10 -27.08 -6.72 15.00
CA GLN A 10 -27.70 -5.96 13.91
C GLN A 10 -26.73 -5.54 12.79
N VAL A 11 -25.45 -5.37 13.11
CA VAL A 11 -24.42 -5.08 12.10
C VAL A 11 -24.10 -6.33 11.29
N PHE A 12 -23.96 -7.49 11.95
CA PHE A 12 -23.63 -8.75 11.28
C PHE A 12 -24.64 -9.11 10.18
N THR A 13 -25.94 -8.96 10.43
CA THR A 13 -26.99 -9.24 9.42
C THR A 13 -26.87 -8.40 8.13
N ARG A 14 -26.07 -7.32 8.13
CA ARG A 14 -25.89 -6.39 7.00
C ARG A 14 -24.47 -6.43 6.40
N LEU A 15 -23.60 -7.32 6.86
CA LEU A 15 -22.22 -7.37 6.39
C LEU A 15 -22.10 -7.91 4.96
N GLY A 16 -22.83 -8.99 4.66
CA GLY A 16 -22.67 -9.75 3.43
C GLY A 16 -23.38 -11.11 3.52
N PRO A 17 -23.36 -11.91 2.45
CA PRO A 17 -24.07 -13.18 2.38
C PRO A 17 -23.52 -14.29 3.28
N LYS A 18 -22.36 -14.07 3.93
CA LYS A 18 -21.61 -15.11 4.64
C LYS A 18 -21.63 -14.99 6.18
N TYR A 19 -21.88 -13.80 6.72
CA TYR A 19 -21.65 -13.49 8.13
C TYR A 19 -22.88 -12.90 8.81
N GLU A 20 -23.91 -13.69 9.07
CA GLU A 20 -25.18 -13.19 9.62
C GLU A 20 -25.21 -13.08 11.15
N THR A 21 -24.39 -13.86 11.86
CA THR A 21 -24.39 -13.90 13.33
C THR A 21 -22.95 -13.80 13.86
N PRO A 22 -22.69 -12.94 14.86
CA PRO A 22 -21.37 -12.85 15.46
C PRO A 22 -21.06 -14.08 16.31
N ARG A 23 -19.82 -14.53 16.27
CA ARG A 23 -19.28 -15.49 17.24
C ARG A 23 -19.03 -14.79 18.58
N PRO A 24 -19.11 -15.49 19.72
CA PRO A 24 -18.90 -14.87 21.04
C PRO A 24 -17.60 -14.05 21.13
N ILE A 25 -16.48 -14.61 20.67
CA ILE A 25 -15.18 -13.92 20.66
C ILE A 25 -15.18 -12.64 19.79
N GLN A 26 -15.94 -12.61 18.70
CA GLN A 26 -16.07 -11.42 17.86
C GLN A 26 -16.86 -10.34 18.61
N SER A 27 -17.95 -10.73 19.29
CA SER A 27 -18.74 -9.80 20.10
C SER A 27 -17.91 -9.19 21.23
N ASP A 28 -17.16 -10.01 21.96
CA ASP A 28 -16.33 -9.52 23.08
C ASP A 28 -15.25 -8.55 22.61
N LEU A 29 -14.55 -8.88 21.52
CA LEU A 29 -13.55 -8.00 20.92
C LEU A 29 -14.17 -6.69 20.41
N LEU A 30 -15.32 -6.76 19.74
CA LEU A 30 -16.00 -5.58 19.20
C LEU A 30 -16.51 -4.66 20.31
N ARG A 31 -17.10 -5.20 21.39
CA ARG A 31 -17.51 -4.38 22.54
C ARG A 31 -16.33 -3.59 23.08
N LYS A 32 -15.21 -4.27 23.33
CA LYS A 32 -13.99 -3.63 23.82
C LYS A 32 -13.45 -2.56 22.87
N LEU A 33 -13.35 -2.86 21.57
CA LEU A 33 -12.89 -1.89 20.57
C LEU A 33 -13.81 -0.66 20.47
N THR A 34 -15.13 -0.85 20.54
CA THR A 34 -16.12 0.23 20.45
C THR A 34 -16.18 1.07 21.72
N GLU A 35 -15.91 0.48 22.89
CA GLU A 35 -15.79 1.18 24.18
C GLU A 35 -14.50 2.01 24.24
N ASP A 36 -13.35 1.40 23.95
CA ASP A 36 -12.04 2.03 24.06
C ASP A 36 -11.78 3.08 22.96
N ARG A 37 -12.39 2.89 21.77
CA ARG A 37 -12.18 3.68 20.54
C ARG A 37 -10.71 4.07 20.31
N PRO A 38 -9.78 3.10 20.30
CA PRO A 38 -8.37 3.40 20.19
C PRO A 38 -8.05 3.96 18.81
N LYS A 39 -7.15 4.95 18.76
CA LYS A 39 -6.56 5.42 17.51
C LYS A 39 -5.81 4.30 16.77
N LEU A 40 -5.16 3.41 17.53
CA LEU A 40 -4.46 2.24 17.03
C LEU A 40 -4.83 1.03 17.90
N ALA A 41 -5.49 0.04 17.29
CA ALA A 41 -5.76 -1.26 17.87
C ALA A 41 -4.87 -2.32 17.21
N MET A 42 -4.39 -3.26 18.03
CA MET A 42 -3.71 -4.47 17.57
C MET A 42 -4.48 -5.67 18.11
N VAL A 43 -4.98 -6.52 17.21
CA VAL A 43 -5.80 -7.69 17.55
C VAL A 43 -5.13 -8.96 17.02
N GLU A 44 -4.57 -9.73 17.93
CA GLU A 44 -4.12 -11.09 17.66
C GLU A 44 -5.27 -12.04 17.96
N ALA A 45 -5.75 -12.75 16.93
CA ALA A 45 -6.84 -13.70 17.10
C ALA A 45 -6.75 -14.85 16.09
N PRO A 46 -7.08 -16.10 16.48
CA PRO A 46 -6.85 -17.28 15.64
C PRO A 46 -7.39 -17.19 14.22
N THR A 47 -6.86 -17.99 13.31
CA THR A 47 -7.48 -18.16 11.99
C THR A 47 -8.88 -18.76 12.14
N GLY A 48 -9.74 -18.51 11.15
CA GLY A 48 -11.08 -19.07 11.13
C GLY A 48 -12.10 -18.39 12.03
N ILE A 49 -11.74 -17.48 12.95
CA ILE A 49 -12.72 -16.77 13.81
C ILE A 49 -13.58 -15.73 13.07
N GLY A 50 -13.24 -15.42 11.81
CA GLY A 50 -13.90 -14.36 11.04
C GLY A 50 -13.35 -12.96 11.33
N LYS A 51 -12.01 -12.79 11.42
CA LYS A 51 -11.36 -11.48 11.59
C LYS A 51 -11.80 -10.45 10.55
N SER A 52 -11.97 -10.87 9.29
CA SER A 52 -12.48 -10.01 8.23
C SER A 52 -13.87 -9.45 8.55
N ALA A 53 -14.79 -10.29 9.06
CA ALA A 53 -16.13 -9.86 9.44
C ALA A 53 -16.11 -8.93 10.65
N MET A 54 -15.26 -9.23 11.64
CA MET A 54 -15.02 -8.35 12.78
C MET A 54 -14.52 -6.97 12.33
N ALA A 55 -13.56 -6.89 11.41
CA ALA A 55 -13.01 -5.62 10.95
C ALA A 55 -14.05 -4.76 10.20
N ILE A 56 -14.88 -5.37 9.34
CA ILE A 56 -15.95 -4.64 8.64
C ILE A 56 -17.05 -4.23 9.62
N ALA A 57 -17.43 -5.12 10.56
CA ALA A 57 -18.41 -4.81 11.59
C ALA A 57 -17.95 -3.66 12.50
N TYR A 58 -16.67 -3.64 12.86
CA TYR A 58 -16.11 -2.54 13.64
C TYR A 58 -16.26 -1.20 12.92
N GLY A 59 -15.97 -1.16 11.62
CA GLY A 59 -16.20 0.02 10.78
C GLY A 59 -17.64 0.52 10.83
N ASP A 60 -18.62 -0.39 10.73
CA ASP A 60 -20.05 -0.03 10.83
C ASP A 60 -20.44 0.43 12.25
N LEU A 61 -19.92 -0.20 13.30
CA LEU A 61 -20.22 0.14 14.70
C LEU A 61 -19.67 1.51 15.12
N ILE A 62 -18.57 1.96 14.52
CA ILE A 62 -18.02 3.31 14.73
C ILE A 62 -18.54 4.34 13.72
N GLU A 63 -19.55 3.97 12.92
CA GLU A 63 -20.14 4.82 11.88
C GLU A 63 -19.12 5.37 10.87
N SER A 64 -18.12 4.54 10.54
CA SER A 64 -17.09 4.88 9.56
C SER A 64 -17.73 5.21 8.21
N LYS A 65 -17.45 6.41 7.69
CA LYS A 65 -17.88 6.83 6.35
C LYS A 65 -17.02 6.17 5.28
N ILE A 66 -15.76 5.88 5.61
CA ILE A 66 -14.82 5.17 4.73
C ILE A 66 -14.00 4.18 5.56
N THR A 67 -14.22 2.89 5.29
CA THR A 67 -13.39 1.80 5.80
C THR A 67 -12.50 1.26 4.68
N THR A 68 -11.18 1.35 4.84
CA THR A 68 -10.22 0.78 3.90
C THR A 68 -9.55 -0.44 4.51
N VAL A 69 -9.61 -1.57 3.84
CA VAL A 69 -8.92 -2.81 4.22
C VAL A 69 -7.69 -3.01 3.34
N LEU A 70 -6.53 -3.15 3.97
CA LEU A 70 -5.28 -3.51 3.33
C LEU A 70 -5.04 -5.00 3.49
N THR A 71 -4.85 -5.66 2.36
CA THR A 71 -4.56 -7.10 2.29
C THR A 71 -3.23 -7.34 1.59
N ALA A 72 -2.67 -8.52 1.79
CA ALA A 72 -1.39 -8.89 1.18
C ALA A 72 -1.44 -9.09 -0.35
N THR A 73 -2.58 -9.51 -0.90
CA THR A 73 -2.70 -9.96 -2.31
C THR A 73 -4.00 -9.48 -2.94
N ILE A 74 -4.08 -9.50 -4.27
CA ILE A 74 -5.32 -9.16 -5.01
C ILE A 74 -6.41 -10.20 -4.76
N SER A 75 -6.06 -11.48 -4.67
CA SER A 75 -7.01 -12.56 -4.39
C SER A 75 -7.75 -12.36 -3.05
N LEU A 76 -7.04 -11.87 -2.02
CA LEU A 76 -7.66 -11.52 -0.74
C LEU A 76 -8.60 -10.31 -0.87
N GLN A 77 -8.27 -9.29 -1.68
CA GLN A 77 -9.19 -8.17 -1.94
C GLN A 77 -10.50 -8.67 -2.58
N GLU A 78 -10.38 -9.55 -3.57
CA GLU A 78 -11.54 -10.13 -4.24
C GLU A 78 -12.35 -11.01 -3.30
N GLN A 79 -11.71 -11.68 -2.34
CA GLN A 79 -12.43 -12.38 -1.28
C GLN A 79 -13.27 -11.43 -0.43
N TYR A 80 -12.72 -10.27 -0.04
CA TYR A 80 -13.52 -9.24 0.65
C TYR A 80 -14.71 -8.78 -0.21
N ALA A 81 -14.50 -8.52 -1.50
CA ALA A 81 -15.57 -8.09 -2.39
C ALA A 81 -16.69 -9.13 -2.59
N ARG A 82 -16.36 -10.43 -2.52
CA ARG A 82 -17.34 -11.51 -2.55
C ARG A 82 -18.06 -11.70 -1.21
N ASP A 83 -17.33 -11.56 -0.11
CA ASP A 83 -17.84 -11.89 1.23
C ASP A 83 -18.64 -10.74 1.88
N PHE A 84 -18.48 -9.49 1.42
CA PHE A 84 -19.10 -8.29 2.01
C PHE A 84 -19.79 -7.40 0.98
N TYR A 85 -20.91 -6.80 1.37
CA TYR A 85 -21.65 -5.85 0.53
C TYR A 85 -20.92 -4.50 0.39
N ASP A 86 -21.22 -3.79 -0.70
CA ASP A 86 -20.73 -2.43 -1.01
C ASP A 86 -19.21 -2.28 -1.04
N MET A 87 -18.54 -3.35 -1.47
CA MET A 87 -17.12 -3.53 -1.27
C MET A 87 -16.35 -3.26 -2.58
N VAL A 88 -15.68 -2.12 -2.70
CA VAL A 88 -14.96 -1.74 -3.95
C VAL A 88 -13.50 -2.18 -3.90
N VAL A 89 -13.04 -2.86 -4.95
CA VAL A 89 -11.64 -3.34 -5.05
C VAL A 89 -10.76 -2.29 -5.72
N PHE A 90 -9.73 -1.82 -5.01
CA PHE A 90 -8.74 -0.89 -5.54
C PHE A 90 -7.48 -1.63 -5.99
N LYS A 91 -7.30 -1.75 -7.31
CA LYS A 91 -6.10 -2.31 -7.93
C LYS A 91 -5.23 -1.21 -8.57
N GLY A 92 -3.92 -1.46 -8.66
CA GLY A 92 -2.99 -0.56 -9.35
C GLY A 92 -3.13 -0.63 -10.87
N ARG A 93 -2.64 0.38 -11.58
CA ARG A 93 -2.70 0.54 -13.06
C ARG A 93 -2.26 -0.68 -13.88
N ASN A 94 -1.31 -1.47 -13.37
CA ASN A 94 -0.85 -2.70 -14.04
C ASN A 94 -1.97 -3.75 -14.25
N ASN A 95 -3.08 -3.63 -13.53
CA ASN A 95 -4.20 -4.60 -13.57
C ASN A 95 -5.31 -4.21 -14.56
N TYR A 96 -5.09 -3.17 -15.37
CA TYR A 96 -6.07 -2.66 -16.31
C TYR A 96 -5.40 -2.45 -17.66
N GLU A 97 -6.12 -2.71 -18.73
CA GLU A 97 -5.65 -2.43 -20.08
C GLU A 97 -5.81 -0.95 -20.44
N CYS A 98 -4.97 -0.49 -21.36
CA CYS A 98 -5.01 0.80 -22.00
C CYS A 98 -5.36 0.60 -23.48
N GLU A 99 -5.85 1.65 -24.14
CA GLU A 99 -6.27 1.64 -25.55
C GLU A 99 -5.23 1.07 -26.55
N ASN A 100 -3.95 1.12 -26.22
CA ASN A 100 -2.87 0.63 -27.07
C ASN A 100 -2.47 -0.83 -26.81
N GLY A 101 -3.28 -1.60 -26.06
CA GLY A 101 -3.03 -3.00 -25.73
C GLY A 101 -1.94 -3.23 -24.67
N LEU A 102 -1.42 -2.14 -24.06
CA LEU A 102 -0.54 -2.21 -22.90
C LEU A 102 -1.35 -2.04 -21.62
N SER A 103 -0.74 -2.30 -20.45
CA SER A 103 -1.40 -1.96 -19.19
C SER A 103 -1.53 -0.44 -19.01
N ALA A 104 -2.47 0.03 -18.19
CA ALA A 104 -2.66 1.44 -17.87
C ALA A 104 -1.47 2.08 -17.13
N ALA A 105 -0.46 1.30 -16.75
CA ALA A 105 0.81 1.80 -16.18
C ALA A 105 1.89 2.02 -17.23
N GLU A 106 1.71 1.50 -18.44
CA GLU A 106 2.67 1.56 -19.53
C GLU A 106 2.07 2.13 -20.82
N GLY A 107 0.75 2.27 -20.84
CA GLY A 107 -0.02 2.79 -21.95
C GLY A 107 0.15 4.28 -22.16
N ILE A 108 -0.52 4.77 -23.21
CA ILE A 108 -0.31 6.12 -23.75
C ILE A 108 -0.64 7.24 -22.74
N CYS A 109 -1.50 6.96 -21.75
CA CYS A 109 -1.87 7.85 -20.65
C CYS A 109 -0.73 8.16 -19.67
N MET A 110 0.32 7.35 -19.65
CA MET A 110 1.52 7.62 -18.86
C MET A 110 2.57 8.42 -19.64
N SER A 111 2.51 8.38 -20.97
CA SER A 111 3.50 9.00 -21.85
C SER A 111 3.09 10.40 -22.33
N ARG A 112 1.80 10.76 -22.23
CA ARG A 112 1.26 12.05 -22.67
C ARG A 112 0.67 12.82 -21.49
N PRO A 113 1.32 13.89 -21.01
CA PRO A 113 0.77 14.75 -19.96
C PRO A 113 -0.63 15.26 -20.31
N GLY A 114 -1.56 15.20 -19.35
CA GLY A 114 -2.94 15.68 -19.52
C GLY A 114 -3.89 14.72 -20.27
N TYR A 115 -3.37 13.66 -20.91
CA TYR A 115 -4.20 12.69 -21.60
C TYR A 115 -4.75 11.61 -20.64
N ARG A 116 -6.05 11.33 -20.73
CA ARG A 116 -6.71 10.22 -20.04
C ARG A 116 -7.22 9.25 -21.10
N CYS A 117 -6.72 8.01 -21.08
CA CYS A 117 -7.27 6.96 -21.92
C CYS A 117 -8.60 6.45 -21.36
N ASP A 118 -9.41 5.85 -22.23
CA ASP A 118 -10.56 5.05 -21.87
C ASP A 118 -10.10 3.70 -21.32
N SER A 119 -9.88 3.66 -20.01
CA SER A 119 -9.42 2.48 -19.28
C SER A 119 -10.27 2.29 -18.04
N ASP A 120 -10.66 1.05 -17.76
CA ASP A 120 -11.39 0.64 -16.56
C ASP A 120 -10.69 1.05 -15.25
N TYR A 121 -9.38 1.33 -15.31
CA TYR A 121 -8.67 1.96 -14.20
C TYR A 121 -9.35 3.27 -13.75
N TYR A 122 -9.75 4.13 -14.69
CA TYR A 122 -10.39 5.40 -14.36
C TYR A 122 -11.86 5.25 -13.97
N VAL A 123 -12.52 4.16 -14.36
CA VAL A 123 -13.84 3.78 -13.83
C VAL A 123 -13.69 3.37 -12.36
N MET A 124 -12.83 2.40 -12.06
CA MET A 124 -12.57 1.96 -10.69
C MET A 124 -12.12 3.11 -9.78
N ARG A 125 -11.29 4.05 -10.28
CA ARG A 125 -10.88 5.23 -9.49
C ARG A 125 -12.07 6.06 -9.02
N ARG A 126 -13.07 6.26 -9.89
CA ARG A 126 -14.31 6.99 -9.54
C ARG A 126 -15.17 6.18 -8.57
N GLU A 127 -15.19 4.86 -8.67
CA GLU A 127 -15.89 3.99 -7.71
C GLU A 127 -15.27 4.08 -6.32
N VAL A 128 -13.94 4.01 -6.22
CA VAL A 128 -13.18 4.16 -4.96
C VAL A 128 -13.43 5.52 -4.31
N GLU A 129 -13.51 6.59 -5.11
CA GLU A 129 -13.80 7.95 -4.62
C GLU A 129 -15.18 8.04 -3.92
N ASN A 130 -16.16 7.25 -4.35
CA ASN A 130 -17.52 7.24 -3.81
C ASN A 130 -17.79 6.08 -2.84
N ALA A 131 -16.84 5.17 -2.67
CA ALA A 131 -17.02 3.97 -1.88
C ALA A 131 -17.10 4.26 -0.37
N ARG A 132 -17.97 3.50 0.32
CA ARG A 132 -18.01 3.41 1.80
C ARG A 132 -16.97 2.43 2.33
N ARG A 133 -16.69 1.38 1.55
CA ARG A 133 -15.70 0.36 1.88
C ARG A 133 -14.76 0.20 0.69
N VAL A 134 -13.46 0.12 0.96
CA VAL A 134 -12.44 -0.14 -0.06
C VAL A 134 -11.54 -1.31 0.35
N ALA A 135 -11.33 -2.27 -0.53
CA ALA A 135 -10.34 -3.34 -0.36
C ALA A 135 -9.15 -3.05 -1.28
N ALA A 136 -7.96 -2.88 -0.71
CA ALA A 136 -6.73 -2.59 -1.42
C ALA A 136 -5.61 -3.55 -0.98
N ASN A 137 -4.52 -3.61 -1.73
CA ASN A 137 -3.28 -4.17 -1.20
C ASN A 137 -2.39 -3.06 -0.63
N TYR A 138 -1.47 -3.47 0.24
CA TYR A 138 -0.50 -2.54 0.81
C TYR A 138 0.29 -1.78 -0.26
N ALA A 139 0.71 -2.44 -1.34
CA ALA A 139 1.51 -1.81 -2.38
C ALA A 139 0.77 -0.65 -3.05
N VAL A 140 -0.47 -0.84 -3.49
CA VAL A 140 -1.25 0.23 -4.14
C VAL A 140 -1.58 1.35 -3.16
N HIS A 141 -1.90 1.02 -1.90
CA HIS A 141 -2.21 2.02 -0.88
C HIS A 141 -0.98 2.88 -0.53
N LEU A 142 0.17 2.26 -0.28
CA LEU A 142 1.42 2.98 0.01
C LEU A 142 1.88 3.82 -1.20
N ASN A 143 1.77 3.31 -2.43
CA ASN A 143 2.08 4.11 -3.60
C ASN A 143 1.15 5.32 -3.74
N HIS A 144 -0.14 5.13 -3.44
CA HIS A 144 -1.12 6.22 -3.48
C HIS A 144 -0.86 7.26 -2.38
N LEU A 145 -0.42 6.83 -1.19
CA LEU A 145 0.00 7.69 -0.09
C LEU A 145 1.18 8.61 -0.42
N PHE A 146 2.20 8.08 -1.11
CA PHE A 146 3.47 8.78 -1.32
C PHE A 146 3.54 9.54 -2.64
N TYR A 147 2.91 9.02 -3.69
CA TYR A 147 3.06 9.54 -5.05
C TYR A 147 1.77 10.10 -5.63
N SER A 148 0.66 9.99 -4.93
CA SER A 148 -0.62 10.57 -5.29
C SER A 148 -1.18 11.34 -4.11
N ARG A 149 -2.25 12.12 -4.34
CA ARG A 149 -3.02 12.68 -3.23
C ARG A 149 -4.06 11.65 -2.83
N LEU A 150 -4.09 11.28 -1.54
CA LEU A 150 -5.28 10.69 -0.94
C LEU A 150 -6.32 11.79 -0.82
N ASP A 151 -7.28 11.79 -1.74
CA ASP A 151 -8.35 12.80 -1.74
C ASP A 151 -9.32 12.59 -0.58
N ARG A 152 -9.37 11.37 -0.01
CA ARG A 152 -10.18 11.04 1.17
C ARG A 152 -9.38 10.22 2.17
N LYS A 153 -9.33 10.73 3.40
CA LYS A 153 -8.71 10.07 4.55
C LYS A 153 -9.70 9.05 5.14
N PRO A 154 -9.38 7.74 5.21
CA PRO A 154 -10.24 6.75 5.86
C PRO A 154 -10.52 7.08 7.33
N ASP A 155 -11.74 6.82 7.78
CA ASP A 155 -12.08 6.84 9.20
C ASP A 155 -11.51 5.60 9.91
N LEU A 156 -11.50 4.47 9.20
CA LEU A 156 -10.88 3.22 9.63
C LEU A 156 -9.97 2.65 8.55
N LEU A 157 -8.70 2.40 8.92
CA LEU A 157 -7.78 1.60 8.13
C LEU A 157 -7.55 0.25 8.82
N VAL A 158 -7.87 -0.84 8.12
CA VAL A 158 -7.63 -2.20 8.59
C VAL A 158 -6.37 -2.72 7.92
N CYS A 159 -5.35 -3.05 8.70
CA CYS A 159 -4.17 -3.76 8.24
C CYS A 159 -4.36 -5.26 8.50
N ASP A 160 -4.87 -5.97 7.49
CA ASP A 160 -5.05 -7.42 7.55
C ASP A 160 -3.73 -8.15 7.28
N GLU A 161 -3.57 -9.33 7.88
CA GLU A 161 -2.29 -10.04 7.94
C GLU A 161 -1.15 -9.18 8.52
N GLY A 162 -1.44 -8.53 9.64
CA GLY A 162 -0.56 -7.58 10.33
C GLY A 162 0.85 -8.09 10.65
N HIS A 163 1.09 -9.40 10.77
CA HIS A 163 2.46 -9.94 10.91
C HIS A 163 3.40 -9.51 9.77
N ARG A 164 2.86 -9.27 8.57
CA ARG A 164 3.64 -8.86 7.41
C ARG A 164 3.96 -7.38 7.36
N LEU A 165 3.39 -6.58 8.27
CA LEU A 165 3.39 -5.13 8.13
C LEU A 165 4.81 -4.57 8.12
N LEU A 166 5.70 -5.06 9.00
CA LEU A 166 7.09 -4.60 9.05
C LEU A 166 7.83 -4.90 7.74
N ASP A 167 7.70 -6.12 7.22
CA ASP A 167 8.34 -6.53 5.97
C ASP A 167 7.85 -5.68 4.79
N ILE A 168 6.54 -5.44 4.72
CA ILE A 168 5.92 -4.64 3.66
C ILE A 168 6.41 -3.19 3.69
N LEU A 169 6.47 -2.58 4.87
CA LEU A 169 6.93 -1.20 5.03
C LEU A 169 8.43 -1.08 4.74
N THR A 170 9.22 -2.06 5.19
CA THR A 170 10.66 -2.15 4.90
C THR A 170 10.89 -2.25 3.40
N GLN A 171 10.21 -3.19 2.74
CA GLN A 171 10.31 -3.38 1.29
C GLN A 171 9.89 -2.13 0.50
N PHE A 172 8.89 -1.38 0.98
CA PHE A 172 8.47 -0.14 0.32
C PHE A 172 9.52 0.97 0.41
N GLU A 173 10.30 1.02 1.49
CA GLU A 173 11.39 1.98 1.67
C GLU A 173 12.75 1.47 1.19
N THR A 174 12.86 0.19 0.79
CA THR A 174 14.05 -0.36 0.16
C THR A 174 14.38 0.42 -1.11
N VAL A 175 15.59 0.95 -1.15
CA VAL A 175 16.14 1.68 -2.28
C VAL A 175 16.97 0.73 -3.13
N LYS A 176 16.98 1.01 -4.45
CA LYS A 176 17.77 0.23 -5.39
C LYS A 176 18.42 1.12 -6.44
N LEU A 177 19.57 0.69 -6.92
CA LEU A 177 20.26 1.28 -8.08
C LEU A 177 20.80 0.18 -8.99
N ASP A 178 20.27 0.16 -10.22
CA ASP A 178 20.47 -0.90 -11.20
C ASP A 178 21.44 -0.41 -12.29
N ALA A 179 22.64 -1.00 -12.35
CA ALA A 179 23.63 -0.67 -13.38
C ALA A 179 23.14 -1.03 -14.79
N GLY A 180 22.28 -2.04 -14.93
CA GLY A 180 21.62 -2.40 -16.18
C GLY A 180 20.69 -1.30 -16.70
N LEU A 181 20.02 -0.56 -15.81
CA LEU A 181 19.21 0.60 -16.18
C LEU A 181 20.09 1.74 -16.75
N CYS A 182 21.21 2.01 -16.10
CA CYS A 182 22.20 2.99 -16.59
C CYS A 182 22.70 2.62 -17.99
N ARG A 183 23.04 1.34 -18.23
CA ARG A 183 23.48 0.85 -19.55
C ARG A 183 22.43 1.03 -20.64
N LYS A 184 21.13 0.79 -20.34
CA LYS A 184 20.02 1.06 -21.29
C LYS A 184 19.91 2.53 -21.68
N LEU A 185 20.31 3.42 -20.76
CA LEU A 185 20.40 4.87 -20.97
C LEU A 185 21.75 5.32 -21.55
N LYS A 186 22.63 4.38 -21.92
CA LYS A 186 23.99 4.62 -22.42
C LYS A 186 24.90 5.37 -21.44
N MET A 187 24.61 5.26 -20.14
CA MET A 187 25.49 5.75 -19.08
C MET A 187 26.51 4.69 -18.68
N VAL A 188 27.69 5.14 -18.28
CA VAL A 188 28.67 4.29 -17.61
C VAL A 188 28.23 4.13 -16.16
N ALA A 189 27.86 2.91 -15.78
CA ALA A 189 27.63 2.55 -14.39
C ALA A 189 28.76 1.64 -13.88
N PRO A 190 29.31 1.92 -12.70
CA PRO A 190 30.29 1.04 -12.08
C PRO A 190 29.60 -0.22 -11.52
N THR A 191 30.40 -1.20 -11.14
CA THR A 191 29.96 -2.26 -10.23
C THR A 191 29.80 -1.66 -8.83
N TRP A 192 28.64 -1.82 -8.22
CA TRP A 192 28.37 -1.25 -6.90
C TRP A 192 29.08 -2.07 -5.83
N ILE A 193 30.05 -1.48 -5.13
CA ILE A 193 30.81 -2.15 -4.07
C ILE A 193 30.21 -1.94 -2.66
N SER A 194 29.53 -0.82 -2.44
CA SER A 194 28.89 -0.50 -1.17
C SER A 194 27.79 0.57 -1.34
N LEU A 195 27.02 0.82 -0.29
CA LEU A 195 26.05 1.91 -0.26
C LEU A 195 26.72 3.28 -0.37
N GLU A 196 27.83 3.51 0.32
CA GLU A 196 28.58 4.78 0.28
C GLU A 196 29.08 5.08 -1.14
N HIS A 197 29.57 4.05 -1.83
CA HIS A 197 29.95 4.18 -3.25
C HIS A 197 28.75 4.53 -4.13
N GLY A 198 27.61 3.88 -3.92
CA GLY A 198 26.36 4.21 -4.62
C GLY A 198 25.89 5.64 -4.36
N VAL A 199 25.96 6.12 -3.11
CA VAL A 199 25.62 7.49 -2.70
C VAL A 199 26.54 8.51 -3.36
N ALA A 200 27.86 8.27 -3.38
CA ALA A 200 28.81 9.14 -4.03
C ALA A 200 28.55 9.27 -5.54
N TRP A 201 28.28 8.14 -6.20
CA TRP A 201 27.90 8.12 -7.62
C TRP A 201 26.58 8.86 -7.86
N ALA A 202 25.56 8.60 -7.03
CA ALA A 202 24.25 9.24 -7.12
C ALA A 202 24.36 10.77 -7.03
N LYS A 203 25.13 11.30 -6.06
CA LYS A 203 25.35 12.75 -5.90
C LYS A 203 26.00 13.39 -7.14
N LYS A 204 26.97 12.69 -7.75
CA LYS A 204 27.67 13.18 -8.94
C LYS A 204 26.75 13.22 -10.16
N GLU A 205 25.97 12.16 -10.39
CA GLU A 205 25.21 12.00 -11.64
C GLU A 205 23.80 12.62 -11.57
N LYS A 206 23.25 12.89 -10.37
CA LYS A 206 21.87 13.35 -10.17
C LYS A 206 21.48 14.55 -11.03
N GLY A 207 22.31 15.59 -11.04
CA GLY A 207 22.00 16.82 -11.79
C GLY A 207 21.88 16.57 -13.29
N TRP A 208 22.79 15.78 -13.85
CA TRP A 208 22.77 15.42 -15.27
C TRP A 208 21.60 14.49 -15.62
N VAL A 209 21.32 13.50 -14.77
CA VAL A 209 20.17 12.59 -14.93
C VAL A 209 18.85 13.37 -14.85
N GLN A 210 18.75 14.37 -13.98
CA GLN A 210 17.57 15.22 -13.87
C GLN A 210 17.35 16.06 -15.14
N ALA A 211 18.39 16.71 -15.66
CA ALA A 211 18.31 17.48 -16.90
C ALA A 211 17.93 16.57 -18.09
N SER A 212 18.60 15.43 -18.24
CA SER A 212 18.31 14.43 -19.28
C SER A 212 16.87 13.91 -19.20
N MET A 213 16.35 13.71 -17.99
CA MET A 213 14.96 13.34 -17.76
C MET A 213 13.99 14.42 -18.23
N GLN A 214 14.25 15.68 -17.87
CA GLN A 214 13.41 16.82 -18.27
C GLN A 214 13.40 16.99 -19.80
N ASP A 215 14.57 16.95 -20.43
CA ASP A 215 14.70 17.03 -21.88
C ASP A 215 13.97 15.88 -22.58
N ALA A 216 14.11 14.65 -22.08
CA ALA A 216 13.42 13.49 -22.62
C ALA A 216 11.88 13.63 -22.52
N ILE A 217 11.38 14.20 -21.42
CA ILE A 217 9.94 14.47 -21.24
C ILE A 217 9.45 15.55 -22.20
N ILE A 218 10.17 16.68 -22.31
CA ILE A 218 9.81 17.81 -23.18
C ILE A 218 9.76 17.39 -24.64
N ASN A 219 10.72 16.57 -25.07
CA ASN A 219 10.83 16.13 -26.46
C ASN A 219 10.03 14.86 -26.78
N GLY A 220 9.30 14.28 -25.81
CA GLY A 220 8.52 13.06 -26.01
C GLY A 220 9.36 11.82 -26.35
N ASP A 221 10.58 11.72 -25.81
CA ASP A 221 11.47 10.57 -26.03
C ASP A 221 10.88 9.29 -25.40
N LYS A 222 10.92 8.18 -26.16
CA LYS A 222 10.56 6.83 -25.69
C LYS A 222 11.31 6.41 -24.43
N LYS A 223 12.49 6.99 -24.15
CA LYS A 223 13.30 6.74 -22.95
C LYS A 223 12.94 7.60 -21.73
N ALA A 224 12.02 8.54 -21.82
CA ALA A 224 11.62 9.40 -20.70
C ALA A 224 11.25 8.59 -19.44
N LYS A 225 10.56 7.45 -19.60
CA LYS A 225 10.22 6.53 -18.49
C LYS A 225 11.46 5.94 -17.81
N LEU A 226 12.48 5.56 -18.59
CA LEU A 226 13.73 5.01 -18.06
C LEU A 226 14.53 6.08 -17.31
N TRP A 227 14.58 7.30 -17.85
CA TRP A 227 15.19 8.43 -17.17
C TRP A 227 14.51 8.75 -15.83
N ALA A 228 13.18 8.81 -15.81
CA ALA A 228 12.42 9.02 -14.58
C ALA A 228 12.61 7.89 -13.57
N GLN A 229 12.73 6.63 -14.04
CA GLN A 229 13.05 5.50 -13.18
C GLN A 229 14.45 5.62 -12.57
N LEU A 230 15.46 5.97 -13.37
CA LEU A 230 16.83 6.13 -12.88
C LEU A 230 16.92 7.31 -11.89
N TYR A 231 16.30 8.44 -12.20
CA TYR A 231 16.26 9.59 -11.31
C TYR A 231 15.66 9.25 -9.94
N ARG A 232 14.58 8.43 -9.90
CA ARG A 232 14.02 7.92 -8.64
C ARG A 232 14.99 7.01 -7.88
N GLN A 233 15.70 6.10 -8.59
CA GLN A 233 16.72 5.23 -7.98
C GLN A 233 17.86 6.04 -7.36
N ILE A 234 18.37 7.03 -8.09
CA ILE A 234 19.42 7.95 -7.64
C ILE A 234 18.98 8.74 -6.40
N THR A 235 17.78 9.33 -6.46
CA THR A 235 17.23 10.10 -5.33
C THR A 235 17.02 9.21 -4.09
N GLY A 236 16.58 7.98 -4.30
CA GLY A 236 16.44 6.98 -3.23
C GLY A 236 17.78 6.64 -2.59
N ILE A 237 18.78 6.26 -3.38
CA ILE A 237 20.12 5.93 -2.88
C ILE A 237 20.77 7.13 -2.20
N GLU A 238 20.73 8.32 -2.80
CA GLU A 238 21.30 9.53 -2.18
C GLU A 238 20.66 9.84 -0.82
N GLY A 239 19.35 9.55 -0.68
CA GLY A 239 18.59 9.74 0.55
C GLY A 239 18.72 8.58 1.56
N ALA A 240 19.45 7.52 1.23
CA ALA A 240 19.73 6.41 2.15
C ALA A 240 20.88 6.82 3.09
N GLY A 241 20.53 7.07 4.35
CA GLY A 241 21.45 7.52 5.39
C GLY A 241 22.14 6.37 6.11
N GLU A 242 22.69 6.68 7.28
CA GLU A 242 23.35 5.71 8.18
C GLU A 242 22.38 4.67 8.75
N ASP A 243 21.08 4.91 8.65
CA ASP A 243 20.03 4.01 9.11
C ASP A 243 19.65 2.93 8.09
N TYR A 244 20.44 2.74 7.02
CA TYR A 244 20.22 1.72 6.00
C TYR A 244 21.26 0.60 6.08
N ILE A 245 20.81 -0.63 5.82
CA ILE A 245 21.65 -1.81 5.66
C ILE A 245 21.75 -2.20 4.19
N THR A 246 22.96 -2.55 3.74
CA THR A 246 23.17 -3.06 2.39
C THR A 246 22.69 -4.52 2.30
N LEU A 247 21.76 -4.80 1.39
CA LEU A 247 21.21 -6.13 1.15
C LEU A 247 21.90 -6.82 -0.02
N LYS A 248 22.26 -6.05 -1.05
CA LYS A 248 22.83 -6.56 -2.30
C LYS A 248 23.80 -5.56 -2.91
N THR A 249 24.89 -6.07 -3.49
CA THR A 249 25.90 -5.31 -4.23
C THR A 249 26.19 -5.99 -5.57
N GLY A 250 27.04 -5.39 -6.41
CA GLY A 250 27.38 -5.90 -7.74
C GLY A 250 26.65 -5.15 -8.86
N GLU A 251 25.84 -5.84 -9.65
CA GLU A 251 25.05 -5.19 -10.73
C GLU A 251 23.89 -4.34 -10.22
N VAL A 252 23.31 -4.76 -9.09
CA VAL A 252 22.21 -4.05 -8.44
C VAL A 252 22.63 -3.80 -6.99
N LEU A 253 22.66 -2.52 -6.62
CA LEU A 253 22.77 -2.10 -5.23
C LEU A 253 21.36 -2.07 -4.65
N GLU A 254 21.14 -2.78 -3.55
CA GLU A 254 19.89 -2.70 -2.78
C GLU A 254 20.22 -2.44 -1.32
N ALA A 255 19.51 -1.49 -0.71
CA ALA A 255 19.62 -1.18 0.70
C ALA A 255 18.25 -0.93 1.31
N ALA A 256 18.03 -1.42 2.52
CA ALA A 256 16.78 -1.26 3.25
C ALA A 256 17.02 -0.49 4.56
N PRO A 257 16.05 0.30 5.03
CA PRO A 257 16.19 0.95 6.32
C PRO A 257 16.15 -0.09 7.45
N LEU A 258 16.89 0.17 8.53
CA LEU A 258 16.77 -0.54 9.81
C LEU A 258 15.34 -0.45 10.35
N TRP A 259 14.70 0.70 10.14
CA TRP A 259 13.33 0.97 10.55
C TRP A 259 12.61 1.75 9.45
N PRO A 260 11.51 1.24 8.87
CA PRO A 260 10.76 1.96 7.83
C PRO A 260 9.90 3.08 8.43
N ARG A 261 10.56 4.11 8.96
CA ARG A 261 9.91 5.21 9.68
C ARG A 261 9.02 6.04 8.77
N LYS A 262 9.40 6.27 7.52
CA LYS A 262 8.66 7.16 6.62
C LYS A 262 7.32 6.51 6.24
N ALA A 263 7.36 5.26 5.81
CA ALA A 263 6.20 4.44 5.44
C ALA A 263 5.32 4.16 6.65
N ALA A 264 5.90 3.78 7.79
CA ALA A 264 5.13 3.59 9.03
C ALA A 264 4.42 4.88 9.45
N HIS A 265 5.13 6.03 9.50
CA HIS A 265 4.50 7.30 9.86
C HIS A 265 3.41 7.74 8.87
N ALA A 266 3.65 7.58 7.57
CA ALA A 266 2.66 7.93 6.54
C ALA A 266 1.41 7.06 6.68
N LEU A 267 1.58 5.75 6.82
CA LEU A 267 0.48 4.79 7.02
C LEU A 267 -0.28 5.09 8.31
N PHE A 268 0.40 5.25 9.44
CA PHE A 268 -0.28 5.45 10.73
C PHE A 268 -0.94 6.82 10.89
N ARG A 269 -0.63 7.76 10.00
CA ARG A 269 -1.30 9.08 9.91
C ARG A 269 -2.36 9.13 8.81
N SER A 270 -2.45 8.10 7.96
CA SER A 270 -3.34 8.08 6.80
C SER A 270 -4.80 7.84 7.16
N ALA A 271 -5.13 7.46 8.39
CA ALA A 271 -6.51 7.26 8.85
C ALA A 271 -6.77 7.89 10.22
N HIS A 272 -8.05 7.99 10.60
CA HIS A 272 -8.45 8.43 11.94
C HIS A 272 -8.22 7.33 12.97
N ASN A 273 -8.65 6.11 12.66
CA ASN A 273 -8.44 4.91 13.47
C ASN A 273 -7.78 3.81 12.63
N ILE A 274 -6.99 2.97 13.29
CA ILE A 274 -6.23 1.90 12.65
C ILE A 274 -6.44 0.62 13.42
N LEU A 275 -6.80 -0.44 12.72
CA LEU A 275 -6.92 -1.80 13.25
C LEU A 275 -5.90 -2.69 12.55
N ILE A 276 -4.87 -3.10 13.28
CA ILE A 276 -3.94 -4.15 12.83
C ILE A 276 -4.46 -5.47 13.35
N GLN A 277 -4.66 -6.45 12.46
CA GLN A 277 -5.14 -7.76 12.88
C GLN A 277 -4.34 -8.88 12.23
N SER A 278 -4.09 -9.95 12.99
CA SER A 278 -3.50 -11.17 12.45
C SER A 278 -3.76 -12.38 13.36
N ALA A 279 -3.44 -13.58 12.85
CA ALA A 279 -3.40 -14.78 13.68
C ALA A 279 -2.21 -14.80 14.64
N THR A 280 -1.13 -14.15 14.23
CA THR A 280 0.09 -13.96 14.99
C THR A 280 0.51 -12.51 14.74
N LEU A 281 0.64 -11.67 15.76
CA LEU A 281 1.19 -10.32 15.60
C LEU A 281 2.66 -10.28 16.05
N TYR A 282 3.06 -11.22 16.90
CA TYR A 282 4.43 -11.42 17.32
C TYR A 282 4.85 -12.87 17.10
N GLY A 283 6.03 -13.07 16.49
CA GLY A 283 6.71 -14.36 16.44
C GLY A 283 7.91 -14.32 17.37
N GLY A 284 7.85 -15.06 18.48
CA GLY A 284 8.97 -15.23 19.41
C GLY A 284 8.54 -15.29 20.88
N HIS A 285 9.24 -16.11 21.67
CA HIS A 285 9.19 -16.03 23.12
C HIS A 285 9.78 -14.69 23.56
N VAL A 286 9.02 -13.88 24.30
CA VAL A 286 9.64 -12.99 25.28
C VAL A 286 10.10 -13.92 26.39
N LEU A 287 11.34 -14.40 26.29
CA LEU A 287 11.98 -15.02 27.44
C LEU A 287 12.08 -13.92 28.50
N ALA A 288 11.16 -13.97 29.46
CA ALA A 288 11.34 -13.35 30.75
C ALA A 288 12.53 -14.00 31.47
#